data_AF-A0A432RSD0-F1
#
_entry.id   AF-A0A432RSD0-F1
#
_cell.length_a   1.000
_cell.length_b   1.000
_cell.length_c   1.000
_cell.angle_alpha   90.00
_cell.angle_beta   90.00
_cell.angle_gamma   90.00
#
_symmetry.space_group_name_H-M   'P 1'
#
loop_
_entity.id
_entity.type
_entity.pdbx_description
1 polymer ?
#
loop_
_entity_poly.entity_id
_entity_poly.type
_entity_poly.pdbx_seq_one_letter_code
_entity_poly.pdbx_strand_id
1 'polypeptide(L)'
;MFALEELTKFQEEFKIYDTDTTINEIRDSIVANYLGFDLLNFDKHGFDAKNSKKNIFLEVKQCSIFSKRLGGTWNDTNEEKAKAFSDDRVYTAVGVWKGASDLQFIVFGQNKKLGEYLLERVKAVSNSSTRSTQSISIQKMIKEYGFDVIVPPDKDEKFVYTLLINYHSSFENILQLKDLKRAKDVRV
;
A
#
# COMPACT_ATOMS: atom_id res chain seq x y z
N MET A 1 -16.27 -5.94 -24.28
CA MET A 1 -15.66 -5.07 -25.29
C MET A 1 -15.64 -3.63 -24.80
N PHE A 2 -16.80 -3.03 -24.50
CA PHE A 2 -16.91 -1.67 -23.94
C PHE A 2 -15.92 -1.32 -22.80
N ALA A 3 -15.77 -2.18 -21.79
CA ALA A 3 -14.85 -1.88 -20.68
C ALA A 3 -13.37 -1.77 -21.09
N LEU A 4 -12.94 -2.55 -22.10
CA LEU A 4 -11.58 -2.48 -22.63
C LEU A 4 -11.42 -1.29 -23.58
N GLU A 5 -12.46 -0.93 -24.33
CA GLU A 5 -12.45 0.26 -25.19
C GLU A 5 -12.32 1.56 -24.37
N GLU A 6 -13.04 1.66 -23.25
CA GLU A 6 -12.90 2.81 -22.34
C GLU A 6 -11.52 2.88 -21.70
N LEU A 7 -10.95 1.73 -21.33
CA LEU A 7 -9.56 1.67 -20.86
C LEU A 7 -8.59 2.10 -21.97
N THR A 8 -8.76 1.64 -23.20
CA THR A 8 -7.91 2.04 -24.34
C THR A 8 -7.98 3.55 -24.58
N LYS A 9 -9.17 4.16 -24.54
CA LYS A 9 -9.31 5.62 -24.67
C LYS A 9 -8.50 6.37 -23.61
N PHE A 10 -8.58 5.93 -22.36
CA PHE A 10 -7.78 6.50 -21.26
C PHE A 10 -6.27 6.32 -21.53
N GLN A 11 -5.84 5.11 -21.89
CA GLN A 11 -4.44 4.82 -22.18
C GLN A 11 -3.89 5.64 -23.36
N GLU A 12 -4.71 5.90 -24.38
CA GLU A 12 -4.37 6.77 -25.52
C GLU A 12 -4.26 8.23 -25.11
N GLU A 13 -5.20 8.73 -24.30
CA GLU A 13 -5.23 10.11 -23.80
C GLU A 13 -3.98 10.44 -22.96
N PHE A 14 -3.61 9.52 -22.06
CA PHE A 14 -2.47 9.71 -21.15
C PHE A 14 -1.15 9.11 -21.66
N LYS A 15 -1.17 8.43 -22.82
CA LYS A 15 -0.01 7.74 -23.43
C LYS A 15 0.62 6.67 -22.53
N ILE A 16 -0.20 5.96 -21.75
CA ILE A 16 0.21 4.88 -20.85
C ILE A 16 -0.38 3.57 -21.37
N TYR A 17 0.37 2.84 -22.19
CA TYR A 17 -0.14 1.68 -22.91
C TYR A 17 -0.07 0.37 -22.14
N ASP A 18 0.69 0.32 -21.04
CA ASP A 18 0.75 -0.85 -20.17
C ASP A 18 -0.44 -0.87 -19.21
N THR A 19 -1.33 -1.87 -19.36
CA THR A 19 -2.57 -1.97 -18.58
C THR A 19 -2.29 -2.11 -17.09
N ASP A 20 -1.32 -2.93 -16.71
CA ASP A 20 -1.00 -3.16 -15.29
C ASP A 20 -0.47 -1.88 -14.63
N THR A 21 0.43 -1.16 -15.30
CA THR A 21 0.93 0.15 -14.87
C THR A 21 -0.21 1.15 -14.73
N THR A 22 -1.08 1.23 -15.74
CA THR A 22 -2.25 2.13 -15.74
C THR A 22 -3.13 1.91 -14.51
N ILE A 23 -3.50 0.65 -14.24
CA ILE A 23 -4.36 0.30 -13.10
C ILE A 23 -3.64 0.55 -11.77
N ASN A 24 -2.34 0.25 -11.69
CA ASN A 24 -1.57 0.50 -10.48
C ASN A 24 -1.50 1.99 -10.16
N GLU A 25 -1.15 2.84 -11.13
CA GLU A 25 -1.07 4.29 -10.95
C GLU A 25 -2.40 4.90 -10.52
N ILE A 26 -3.52 4.47 -11.12
CA ILE A 26 -4.87 4.93 -10.72
C ILE A 26 -5.14 4.58 -9.25
N ARG A 27 -4.85 3.34 -8.85
CA ARG A 27 -5.09 2.88 -7.48
C ARG A 27 -4.16 3.54 -6.46
N ASP A 28 -2.89 3.75 -6.82
CA ASP A 28 -1.92 4.46 -5.98
C ASP A 28 -2.39 5.91 -5.78
N SER A 29 -2.89 6.54 -6.85
CA SER A 29 -3.49 7.88 -6.80
C SER A 29 -4.70 7.95 -5.86
N ILE A 30 -5.60 6.96 -5.91
CA ILE A 30 -6.76 6.89 -5.01
C ILE A 30 -6.31 6.79 -3.55
N VAL A 31 -5.39 5.87 -3.25
CA VAL A 31 -4.88 5.65 -1.89
C VAL A 31 -4.15 6.90 -1.37
N ALA A 32 -3.26 7.47 -2.20
CA ALA A 32 -2.52 8.69 -1.87
C ALA A 32 -3.47 9.85 -1.56
N ASN A 33 -4.48 10.08 -2.42
CA ASN A 33 -5.45 11.15 -2.23
C ASN A 33 -6.26 10.98 -0.93
N TYR A 34 -6.72 9.75 -0.63
CA TYR A 34 -7.43 9.46 0.62
C TYR A 34 -6.57 9.78 1.84
N LEU A 35 -5.28 9.48 1.79
CA LEU A 35 -4.33 9.70 2.90
C LEU A 35 -3.78 11.13 2.96
N GLY A 36 -4.09 11.99 1.99
CA GLY A 36 -3.65 13.38 1.96
C GLY A 36 -2.25 13.59 1.34
N PHE A 37 -1.80 12.68 0.47
CA PHE A 37 -0.61 12.85 -0.34
C PHE A 37 -1.03 13.28 -1.75
N ASP A 38 -0.83 14.56 -2.05
CA ASP A 38 -1.39 15.25 -3.22
C ASP A 38 -0.40 15.46 -4.37
N LEU A 39 0.89 15.19 -4.15
CA LEU A 39 1.91 15.21 -5.20
C LEU A 39 2.23 13.78 -5.61
N LEU A 40 1.66 13.32 -6.72
CA LEU A 40 1.84 11.98 -7.25
C LEU A 40 3.15 11.87 -8.04
N ASN A 41 3.81 10.73 -7.94
CA ASN A 41 5.00 10.40 -8.70
C ASN A 41 4.70 9.27 -9.68
N PHE A 42 4.82 9.56 -10.98
CA PHE A 42 4.66 8.58 -12.06
C PHE A 42 6.02 8.12 -12.62
N ASP A 43 7.13 8.65 -12.08
CA ASP A 43 8.46 8.18 -12.45
C ASP A 43 8.76 6.83 -11.78
N LYS A 44 9.43 5.96 -12.52
CA LYS A 44 9.85 4.63 -12.04
C LYS A 44 10.74 4.67 -10.78
N HIS A 45 11.41 5.79 -10.53
CA HIS A 45 12.34 5.97 -9.43
C HIS A 45 11.74 6.92 -8.39
N GLY A 46 11.57 6.41 -7.16
CA GLY A 46 11.08 7.21 -6.04
C GLY A 46 10.03 6.49 -5.20
N PHE A 47 9.31 7.30 -4.42
CA PHE A 47 8.09 6.92 -3.70
C PHE A 47 6.88 7.38 -4.52
N ASP A 48 5.75 6.70 -4.37
CA ASP A 48 4.56 6.88 -5.22
C ASP A 48 3.85 8.22 -5.01
N ALA A 49 3.96 8.82 -3.81
CA ALA A 49 3.43 10.16 -3.56
C ALA A 49 4.18 10.94 -2.48
N LYS A 50 3.93 12.25 -2.44
CA LYS A 50 4.43 13.19 -1.42
C LYS A 50 3.30 14.12 -0.98
N ASN A 51 3.31 14.51 0.29
CA ASN A 51 2.44 15.58 0.80
C ASN A 51 2.99 16.95 0.37
N SER A 52 2.15 17.86 -0.13
CA SER A 52 2.61 19.17 -0.57
C SER A 52 3.00 20.12 0.55
N LYS A 53 2.47 19.90 1.75
CA LYS A 53 2.67 20.78 2.92
C LYS A 53 3.74 20.26 3.87
N LYS A 54 3.92 18.94 3.91
CA LYS A 54 4.84 18.25 4.80
C LYS A 54 5.90 17.52 3.99
N ASN A 55 7.13 17.50 4.48
CA ASN A 55 8.21 16.78 3.82
C ASN A 55 8.15 15.27 4.12
N ILE A 56 7.04 14.64 3.75
CA ILE A 56 6.74 13.23 3.96
C ILE A 56 6.33 12.58 2.63
N PHE A 57 6.64 11.30 2.51
CA PHE A 57 6.51 10.50 1.31
C PHE A 57 5.66 9.27 1.59
N LEU A 58 5.08 8.70 0.55
CA LEU A 58 4.22 7.53 0.62
C LEU A 58 4.65 6.51 -0.43
N GLU A 59 4.94 5.30 0.02
CA GLU A 59 4.92 4.12 -0.84
C GLU A 59 3.58 3.42 -0.72
N VAL A 60 2.92 3.18 -1.84
CA VAL A 60 1.71 2.38 -1.95
C VAL A 60 2.08 0.97 -2.44
N LYS A 61 1.40 -0.01 -1.84
CA LYS A 61 1.37 -1.40 -2.26
C LYS A 61 -0.07 -1.83 -2.41
N GLN A 62 -0.28 -2.79 -3.27
CA GLN A 62 -1.62 -3.26 -3.60
C GLN A 62 -1.69 -4.78 -3.42
N CYS A 63 -2.83 -5.26 -2.93
CA CYS A 63 -3.13 -6.68 -2.97
C CYS A 63 -4.62 -6.91 -3.23
N SER A 64 -4.92 -8.09 -3.76
CA SER A 64 -6.30 -8.55 -3.94
C SER A 64 -6.82 -9.14 -2.65
N ILE A 65 -8.08 -8.85 -2.30
CA ILE A 65 -8.76 -9.48 -1.16
C ILE A 65 -8.86 -11.01 -1.30
N PHE A 66 -8.73 -11.52 -2.54
CA PHE A 66 -8.74 -12.96 -2.83
C PHE A 66 -7.35 -13.61 -2.77
N SER A 67 -6.29 -12.85 -2.49
CA SER A 67 -4.95 -13.39 -2.31
C SER A 67 -4.89 -14.25 -1.04
N LYS A 68 -4.21 -15.41 -1.11
CA LYS A 68 -3.99 -16.28 0.06
C LYS A 68 -3.30 -15.57 1.22
N ARG A 69 -2.51 -14.53 0.92
CA ARG A 69 -1.82 -13.69 1.88
C ARG A 69 -2.02 -12.24 1.48
N LEU A 70 -2.71 -11.48 2.32
CA LEU A 70 -2.86 -10.04 2.19
C LEU A 70 -1.59 -9.36 2.71
N GLY A 71 -1.04 -8.43 1.93
CA GLY A 71 0.23 -7.78 2.25
C GLY A 71 0.78 -6.96 1.09
N GLY A 72 1.87 -6.25 1.36
CA GLY A 72 2.65 -5.56 0.33
C GLY A 72 3.81 -6.42 -0.14
N THR A 73 4.18 -6.27 -1.42
CA THR A 73 5.39 -6.89 -1.98
C THR A 73 6.37 -5.81 -2.42
N TRP A 74 7.56 -5.83 -1.84
CA TRP A 74 8.68 -4.99 -2.21
C TRP A 74 9.56 -5.76 -3.18
N ASN A 75 9.47 -5.40 -4.46
CA ASN A 75 10.33 -5.91 -5.51
C ASN A 75 11.48 -4.93 -5.75
N ASP A 76 12.63 -5.46 -6.16
CA ASP A 76 13.78 -4.67 -6.64
C ASP A 76 14.21 -3.55 -5.68
N THR A 77 14.01 -3.75 -4.37
CA THR A 77 14.42 -2.80 -3.34
C THR A 77 15.94 -2.79 -3.26
N ASN A 78 16.55 -1.62 -3.43
CA ASN A 78 17.98 -1.41 -3.24
C ASN A 78 18.27 -0.98 -1.79
N GLU A 79 19.55 -0.92 -1.41
CA GLU A 79 19.92 -0.52 -0.04
C GLU A 79 19.45 0.89 0.33
N GLU A 80 19.44 1.82 -0.62
CA GLU A 80 19.03 3.21 -0.39
C GLU A 80 17.54 3.30 -0.06
N LYS A 81 16.69 2.67 -0.87
CA LYS A 81 15.24 2.61 -0.66
C LYS A 81 14.91 1.84 0.62
N ALA A 82 15.61 0.74 0.91
CA ALA A 82 15.47 0.02 2.18
C ALA A 82 15.78 0.92 3.40
N LYS A 83 16.89 1.67 3.36
CA LYS A 83 17.25 2.63 4.41
C LYS A 83 16.22 3.76 4.52
N ALA A 84 15.65 4.20 3.40
CA ALA A 84 14.62 5.24 3.40
C ALA A 84 13.34 4.78 4.13
N PHE A 85 12.95 3.50 4.09
CA PHE A 85 11.85 2.98 4.90
C PHE A 85 12.11 2.96 6.42
N SER A 86 13.34 3.25 6.86
CA SER A 86 13.65 3.49 8.28
C SER A 86 13.52 4.96 8.69
N ASP A 87 13.26 5.86 7.75
CA ASP A 87 13.06 7.28 7.97
C ASP A 87 11.61 7.55 8.42
N ASP A 88 11.42 8.47 9.38
CA ASP A 88 10.12 8.84 9.93
C ASP A 88 9.29 9.76 9.01
N ARG A 89 9.82 10.07 7.83
CA ARG A 89 9.12 10.77 6.76
C ARG A 89 8.51 9.82 5.73
N VAL A 90 8.83 8.54 5.76
CA VAL A 90 8.39 7.57 4.74
C VAL A 90 7.27 6.70 5.29
N TYR A 91 6.07 6.94 4.77
CA TYR A 91 4.88 6.14 5.05
C TYR A 91 4.74 5.00 4.04
N THR A 92 4.05 3.95 4.48
CA THR A 92 3.65 2.82 3.66
C THR A 92 2.15 2.64 3.76
N ALA A 93 1.49 2.43 2.62
CA ALA A 93 0.11 2.01 2.53
C ALA A 93 0.00 0.67 1.78
N VAL A 94 -0.86 -0.22 2.26
CA VAL A 94 -1.30 -1.40 1.50
C VAL A 94 -2.80 -1.25 1.23
N GLY A 95 -3.15 -0.94 -0.02
CA GLY A 95 -4.54 -0.95 -0.49
C GLY A 95 -4.99 -2.39 -0.77
N VAL A 96 -6.09 -2.81 -0.13
CA VAL A 96 -6.70 -4.13 -0.33
C VAL A 96 -7.93 -3.98 -1.22
N TRP A 97 -7.89 -4.57 -2.41
CA TRP A 97 -8.87 -4.33 -3.47
C TRP A 97 -9.68 -5.58 -3.81
N LYS A 98 -10.94 -5.39 -4.19
CA LYS A 98 -11.77 -6.39 -4.86
C LYS A 98 -11.91 -6.00 -6.33
N GLY A 99 -11.38 -6.83 -7.22
CA GLY A 99 -11.36 -6.50 -8.65
C GLY A 99 -10.58 -5.21 -8.94
N ALA A 100 -10.89 -4.51 -10.03
CA ALA A 100 -10.11 -3.37 -10.50
C ALA A 100 -10.24 -2.11 -9.61
N SER A 101 -11.42 -1.83 -9.05
CA SER A 101 -11.75 -0.50 -8.50
C SER A 101 -12.36 -0.48 -7.09
N ASP A 102 -12.75 -1.62 -6.53
CA ASP A 102 -13.46 -1.65 -5.24
C ASP A 102 -12.47 -1.78 -4.07
N LEU A 103 -12.02 -0.64 -3.54
CA LEU A 103 -11.14 -0.57 -2.37
C LEU A 103 -11.89 -1.07 -1.13
N GLN A 104 -11.39 -2.12 -0.50
CA GLN A 104 -11.99 -2.69 0.71
C GLN A 104 -11.50 -1.96 1.97
N PHE A 105 -10.18 -1.79 2.10
CA PHE A 105 -9.54 -1.06 3.20
C PHE A 105 -8.06 -0.78 2.88
N ILE A 106 -7.43 0.08 3.68
CA ILE A 106 -6.00 0.40 3.58
C ILE A 106 -5.32 0.05 4.90
N VAL A 107 -4.14 -0.56 4.88
CA VAL A 107 -3.26 -0.67 6.04
C VAL A 107 -2.17 0.37 5.91
N PHE A 108 -2.10 1.32 6.84
CA PHE A 108 -1.31 2.54 6.71
C PHE A 108 -0.46 2.81 7.95
N GLY A 109 0.80 3.18 7.73
CA GLY A 109 1.66 3.61 8.82
C GLY A 109 3.12 3.68 8.41
N GLN A 110 3.98 3.80 9.42
CA GLN A 110 5.43 3.78 9.25
C GLN A 110 6.08 3.13 10.46
N ASN A 111 7.18 2.41 10.24
CA ASN A 111 7.94 1.81 11.33
C ASN A 111 9.37 1.53 10.89
N LYS A 112 10.36 1.93 11.70
CA LYS A 112 11.79 1.75 11.36
C LYS A 112 12.18 0.29 11.10
N LYS A 113 11.51 -0.65 11.77
CA LYS A 113 11.70 -2.09 11.60
C LYS A 113 11.38 -2.59 10.19
N LEU A 114 10.51 -1.88 9.44
CA LEU A 114 10.25 -2.19 8.05
C LEU A 114 11.51 -2.00 7.21
N GLY A 115 12.16 -0.84 7.30
CA GLY A 115 13.39 -0.57 6.57
C GLY A 115 14.55 -1.46 7.01
N GLU A 116 14.68 -1.75 8.32
CA GLU A 116 15.68 -2.68 8.85
C GLU A 116 15.49 -4.09 8.25
N TYR A 117 14.25 -4.59 8.24
CA TYR A 117 13.91 -5.88 7.65
C TYR A 117 14.21 -5.92 6.14
N LEU A 118 13.83 -4.87 5.39
CA LEU A 118 14.11 -4.80 3.96
C LEU A 118 15.63 -4.79 3.70
N LEU A 119 16.39 -4.01 4.48
CA LEU A 119 17.84 -3.90 4.32
C LEU A 119 18.55 -5.23 4.60
N GLU A 120 18.14 -5.95 5.65
CA GLU A 120 18.64 -7.29 5.94
C GLU A 120 18.44 -8.24 4.75
N ARG A 121 17.25 -8.20 4.14
CA ARG A 121 16.91 -9.05 3.00
C ARG A 121 17.69 -8.68 1.74
N VAL A 122 17.87 -7.39 1.46
CA VAL A 122 18.68 -6.90 0.34
C VAL A 122 20.14 -7.36 0.49
N LYS A 123 20.71 -7.23 1.69
CA LYS A 123 22.08 -7.68 1.98
C LYS A 123 22.23 -9.20 1.87
N ALA A 124 21.22 -9.96 2.26
CA ALA A 124 21.26 -11.42 2.18
C ALA A 124 21.38 -11.94 0.74
N VAL A 125 20.93 -11.17 -0.26
CA VAL A 125 20.97 -11.56 -1.68
C VAL A 125 22.00 -10.78 -2.50
N SER A 126 22.74 -9.84 -1.90
CA SER A 126 23.63 -8.90 -2.62
C SER A 126 24.73 -9.57 -3.45
N ASN A 127 25.15 -10.78 -3.05
CA ASN A 127 26.19 -11.57 -3.73
C ASN A 127 25.58 -12.70 -4.60
N SER A 128 24.30 -12.62 -4.91
CA SER A 128 23.58 -13.59 -5.72
C SER A 128 22.96 -12.92 -6.95
N SER A 129 22.61 -13.72 -7.96
CA SER A 129 21.77 -13.26 -9.08
C SER A 129 20.28 -13.15 -8.71
N THR A 130 19.93 -13.37 -7.44
CA THR A 130 18.55 -13.41 -6.96
C THR A 130 18.06 -12.00 -6.66
N ARG A 131 16.89 -11.63 -7.20
CA ARG A 131 16.24 -10.36 -6.87
C ARG A 131 15.73 -10.39 -5.43
N SER A 132 15.85 -9.24 -4.76
CA SER A 132 15.26 -9.03 -3.45
C SER A 132 13.75 -8.82 -3.60
N THR A 133 12.96 -9.89 -3.47
CA THR A 133 11.50 -9.83 -3.37
C THR A 133 11.05 -10.16 -1.96
N GLN A 134 10.40 -9.21 -1.30
CA GLN A 134 9.91 -9.36 0.07
C GLN A 134 8.41 -9.11 0.14
N SER A 135 7.65 -10.15 0.47
CA SER A 135 6.23 -10.00 0.83
C SER A 135 6.09 -9.87 2.34
N ILE A 136 5.42 -8.81 2.80
CA ILE A 136 5.14 -8.55 4.21
C ILE A 136 3.64 -8.55 4.38
N SER A 137 3.14 -9.39 5.30
CA SER A 137 1.70 -9.53 5.52
C SER A 137 1.12 -8.34 6.29
N ILE A 138 -0.16 -8.04 6.05
CA ILE A 138 -0.89 -7.02 6.83
C ILE A 138 -0.92 -7.38 8.32
N GLN A 139 -0.92 -8.66 8.67
CA GLN A 139 -0.88 -9.12 10.07
C GLN A 139 0.41 -8.66 10.75
N LYS A 140 1.56 -8.79 10.08
CA LYS A 140 2.84 -8.30 10.60
C LYS A 140 2.83 -6.78 10.73
N MET A 141 2.32 -6.08 9.72
CA MET A 141 2.24 -4.61 9.72
C MET A 141 1.39 -4.09 10.88
N ILE A 142 0.21 -4.67 11.10
CA ILE A 142 -0.70 -4.24 12.17
C ILE A 142 -0.11 -4.64 13.54
N LYS A 143 0.26 -5.91 13.72
CA LYS A 143 0.64 -6.45 15.04
C LYS A 143 2.02 -6.02 15.51
N GLU A 144 3.01 -6.07 14.63
CA GLU A 144 4.41 -5.83 15.00
C GLU A 144 4.85 -4.40 14.72
N TYR A 145 4.31 -3.79 13.67
CA TYR A 145 4.71 -2.45 13.24
C TYR A 145 3.73 -1.36 13.69
N GLY A 146 2.55 -1.72 14.19
CA GLY A 146 1.55 -0.78 14.70
C GLY A 146 0.86 0.03 13.60
N PHE A 147 0.71 -0.54 12.40
CA PHE A 147 0.02 0.14 11.31
C PHE A 147 -1.48 0.21 11.58
N ASP A 148 -2.08 1.32 11.20
CA ASP A 148 -3.51 1.56 11.30
C ASP A 148 -4.28 0.88 10.17
N VAL A 149 -5.53 0.52 10.45
CA VAL A 149 -6.49 0.10 9.42
C VAL A 149 -7.40 1.28 9.09
N ILE A 150 -7.40 1.70 7.83
CA ILE A 150 -8.18 2.81 7.34
C ILE A 150 -9.39 2.30 6.54
N VAL A 151 -10.56 2.77 6.94
CA VAL A 151 -11.86 2.48 6.31
C VAL A 151 -12.10 3.49 5.18
N PRO A 152 -12.34 3.02 3.94
CA PRO A 152 -12.68 3.87 2.81
C PRO A 152 -13.99 4.64 3.03
N PRO A 153 -14.19 5.81 2.40
CA PRO A 153 -15.39 6.64 2.61
C PRO A 153 -16.72 5.94 2.30
N ASP A 154 -16.72 5.02 1.33
CA ASP A 154 -17.89 4.26 0.86
C ASP A 154 -18.12 2.96 1.63
N LYS A 155 -17.35 2.71 2.69
CA LYS A 155 -17.42 1.50 3.52
C LYS A 155 -17.70 1.84 4.99
N ASP A 156 -18.21 0.85 5.71
CA ASP A 156 -18.52 0.91 7.13
C ASP A 156 -17.43 0.18 7.96
N GLU A 157 -17.14 0.68 9.16
CA GLU A 157 -16.17 0.10 10.08
C GLU A 157 -16.50 -1.37 10.40
N LYS A 158 -17.78 -1.72 10.59
CA LYS A 158 -18.20 -3.09 10.88
C LYS A 158 -17.96 -4.03 9.70
N PHE A 159 -18.13 -3.54 8.48
CA PHE A 159 -17.83 -4.29 7.27
C PHE A 159 -16.34 -4.64 7.20
N VAL A 160 -15.46 -3.63 7.34
CA VAL A 160 -14.00 -3.84 7.31
C VAL A 160 -13.53 -4.73 8.45
N TYR A 161 -14.08 -4.53 9.66
CA TYR A 161 -13.79 -5.38 10.81
C TYR A 161 -14.12 -6.84 10.52
N THR A 162 -15.33 -7.11 10.01
CA THR A 162 -15.76 -8.47 9.66
C THR A 162 -14.85 -9.11 8.61
N LEU A 163 -14.42 -8.34 7.59
CA LEU A 163 -13.46 -8.82 6.59
C LEU A 163 -12.13 -9.25 7.23
N LEU A 164 -11.59 -8.44 8.15
CA LEU A 164 -10.33 -8.74 8.82
C LEU A 164 -10.41 -10.00 9.68
N ILE A 165 -11.47 -10.15 10.48
CA ILE A 165 -11.68 -11.34 11.32
C ILE A 165 -11.83 -12.60 10.45
N ASN A 166 -12.58 -12.51 9.35
CA ASN A 166 -12.77 -13.63 8.42
C ASN A 166 -11.47 -14.01 7.69
N TYR A 167 -10.60 -13.04 7.40
CA TYR A 167 -9.30 -13.31 6.81
C TYR A 167 -8.36 -13.99 7.82
N HIS A 168 -8.30 -13.50 9.06
CA HIS A 168 -7.53 -14.12 10.12
C HIS A 168 -8.10 -13.82 11.51
N SER A 169 -8.66 -14.83 12.17
CA SER A 169 -9.34 -14.69 13.48
C SER A 169 -8.49 -14.02 14.57
N SER A 170 -7.16 -14.19 14.54
CA SER A 170 -6.24 -13.52 15.47
C SER A 170 -6.41 -11.99 15.55
N PHE A 171 -6.97 -11.34 14.54
CA PHE A 171 -7.27 -9.90 14.58
C PHE A 171 -8.28 -9.54 15.68
N GLU A 172 -9.13 -10.46 16.13
CA GLU A 172 -10.10 -10.24 17.21
C GLU A 172 -9.40 -9.87 18.54
N ASN A 173 -8.19 -10.38 18.74
CA ASN A 173 -7.39 -10.11 19.94
C ASN A 173 -6.53 -8.84 19.83
N ILE A 174 -6.47 -8.22 18.65
CA ILE A 174 -5.53 -7.13 18.34
C ILE A 174 -6.27 -5.86 17.93
N LEU A 175 -7.46 -5.99 17.33
CA LEU A 175 -8.27 -4.90 16.84
C LEU A 175 -9.67 -4.96 17.44
N GLN A 176 -10.17 -3.79 17.81
CA GLN A 176 -11.56 -3.51 18.10
C GLN A 176 -12.10 -2.58 17.02
N LEU A 177 -13.43 -2.53 16.90
CA LEU A 177 -14.11 -1.71 15.90
C LEU A 177 -13.75 -0.21 16.01
N LYS A 178 -13.45 0.27 17.23
CA LYS A 178 -13.01 1.64 17.52
C LYS A 178 -11.57 1.95 17.08
N ASP A 179 -10.76 0.91 16.83
CA ASP A 179 -9.36 1.05 16.44
C ASP A 179 -9.23 1.26 14.92
N LEU A 180 -10.31 1.01 14.16
CA LEU A 180 -10.40 1.33 12.75
C LEU A 180 -10.56 2.84 12.59
N LYS A 181 -9.75 3.42 11.71
CA LYS A 181 -9.70 4.86 11.46
C LYS A 181 -10.35 5.19 10.13
N ARG A 182 -10.83 6.41 9.96
CA ARG A 182 -11.15 6.96 8.64
C ARG A 182 -9.97 7.78 8.14
N ALA A 183 -9.96 8.04 6.84
CA ALA A 183 -8.95 8.88 6.19
C ALA A 183 -8.71 10.21 6.93
N LYS A 184 -9.78 10.88 7.40
CA LYS A 184 -9.71 12.13 8.15
C LYS A 184 -8.96 12.02 9.49
N ASP A 185 -8.92 10.84 10.10
CA ASP A 185 -8.31 10.61 11.41
C ASP A 185 -6.80 10.37 11.30
N VAL A 186 -6.30 10.11 10.09
CA VAL A 186 -4.87 9.86 9.80
C VAL A 186 -4.28 10.82 8.77
N ARG A 187 -5.06 11.82 8.31
CA ARG A 187 -4.57 12.84 7.37
C ARG A 187 -3.33 13.48 7.95
N VAL A 188 -2.20 13.20 7.31
CA VAL A 188 -0.88 13.64 7.75
C VAL A 188 -0.69 15.09 7.37
#